data_AF-A0A1V4XNI2-F1
#
_entry.id   AF-A0A1V4XNI2-F1
#
_cell.length_a   1.000
_cell.length_b   1.000
_cell.length_c   1.000
_cell.angle_alpha   90.00
_cell.angle_beta   90.00
_cell.angle_gamma   90.00
#
_symmetry.space_group_name_H-M   'P 1'
#
loop_
_entity.id
_entity.type
_entity.pdbx_description
1 polymer ?
#
loop_
_entity_poly.entity_id
_entity_poly.type
_entity_poly.pdbx_seq_one_letter_code
_entity_poly.pdbx_strand_id
1 'polypeptide(L)'
;MATVATRMQDCFIVPFGEWEKNPRLQAKTIVDLRYGEHYRKSSHTVYDIKYHIVWITKYRKPILRADIAQRARDLIRAICRANDVEIIKGHVSRDHVHIFVAVPPHLSVNQLVKSIKGKTSRKMLMEFKTLSRAFWGRHMWARGYFAASSGNVKDEVIMKYTEQQSLEPPDGDFKTDDDP
;
A
#
# COMPACT_ATOMS: atom_id res chain seq x y z
N MET A 1 46.91 -8.17 6.50
CA MET A 1 46.07 -6.99 6.83
C MET A 1 44.89 -6.98 5.88
N ALA A 2 43.69 -6.80 6.43
CA ALA A 2 42.42 -6.76 5.72
C ALA A 2 42.37 -5.64 4.66
N THR A 3 41.50 -5.78 3.65
CA THR A 3 40.24 -5.00 3.51
C THR A 3 39.60 -5.21 2.12
N VAL A 4 38.27 -5.25 2.16
CA VAL A 4 37.24 -5.40 1.12
C VAL A 4 37.11 -4.15 0.22
N ALA A 5 36.72 -4.31 -1.07
CA ALA A 5 35.80 -3.38 -1.74
C ALA A 5 35.21 -3.93 -3.06
N THR A 6 33.91 -3.69 -3.20
CA THR A 6 32.88 -4.14 -4.16
C THR A 6 32.93 -3.47 -5.54
N ARG A 7 32.54 -4.17 -6.63
CA ARG A 7 31.40 -3.80 -7.52
C ARG A 7 31.20 -4.73 -8.74
N MET A 8 29.96 -5.26 -8.82
CA MET A 8 28.99 -5.21 -9.94
C MET A 8 29.26 -5.95 -11.27
N GLN A 9 28.19 -6.62 -11.71
CA GLN A 9 27.89 -7.22 -13.04
C GLN A 9 28.28 -8.69 -13.20
N ASP A 10 27.27 -9.57 -13.23
CA ASP A 10 26.97 -10.31 -14.47
C ASP A 10 25.63 -11.05 -14.37
N CYS A 11 24.74 -10.69 -15.30
CA CYS A 11 23.54 -11.42 -15.65
C CYS A 11 23.85 -12.25 -16.91
N PHE A 12 23.69 -13.57 -16.76
CA PHE A 12 23.20 -14.56 -17.74
C PHE A 12 23.82 -14.64 -19.15
N ILE A 13 24.39 -15.82 -19.44
CA ILE A 13 24.05 -16.60 -20.66
C ILE A 13 23.95 -18.08 -20.28
N VAL A 14 22.74 -18.65 -20.38
CA VAL A 14 22.51 -20.10 -20.45
C VAL A 14 21.95 -20.37 -21.86
N PRO A 15 22.45 -21.36 -22.63
CA PRO A 15 22.10 -21.50 -24.04
C PRO A 15 20.62 -21.83 -24.29
N PHE A 16 20.12 -21.35 -25.44
CA PHE A 16 18.76 -21.54 -25.92
C PHE A 16 18.57 -22.99 -26.43
N GLY A 17 17.80 -23.81 -25.70
CA GLY A 17 17.40 -25.15 -26.15
C GLY A 17 17.33 -26.24 -25.06
N GLU A 18 17.85 -25.99 -23.85
CA GLU A 18 17.85 -26.99 -22.76
C GLU A 18 16.61 -26.96 -21.84
N TRP A 19 15.61 -26.14 -22.18
CA TRP A 19 14.45 -25.85 -21.32
C TRP A 19 13.25 -26.81 -21.46
N GLU A 20 13.24 -27.67 -22.47
CA GLU A 20 12.07 -28.52 -22.77
C GLU A 20 12.01 -29.85 -21.99
N LYS A 21 13.10 -30.28 -21.33
CA LYS A 21 13.20 -31.64 -20.75
C LYS A 21 13.21 -31.71 -19.23
N ASN A 22 12.93 -30.62 -18.51
CA ASN A 22 12.96 -30.61 -17.04
C ASN A 22 11.56 -30.32 -16.43
N PRO A 23 10.81 -31.36 -16.03
CA PRO A 23 9.48 -31.20 -15.43
C PRO A 23 9.48 -30.36 -14.14
N ARG A 24 10.62 -30.29 -13.43
CA ARG A 24 10.79 -29.49 -12.21
C ARG A 24 10.93 -28.00 -12.46
N LEU A 25 11.35 -27.59 -13.66
CA LEU A 25 11.46 -26.17 -14.04
C LEU A 25 10.17 -25.64 -14.68
N GLN A 26 9.39 -26.49 -15.33
CA GLN A 26 8.06 -26.11 -15.86
C GLN A 26 7.06 -25.84 -14.72
N ALA A 27 7.12 -26.59 -13.63
CA ALA A 27 6.33 -26.33 -12.42
C ALA A 27 6.74 -25.06 -11.67
N LYS A 28 7.95 -24.51 -11.91
CA LYS A 28 8.40 -23.24 -11.31
C LYS A 28 8.04 -22.00 -12.11
N THR A 29 7.63 -22.12 -13.37
CA THR A 29 7.40 -20.94 -14.22
C THR A 29 5.93 -20.71 -14.53
N ILE A 30 5.12 -21.78 -14.62
CA ILE A 30 3.69 -21.68 -14.93
C ILE A 30 2.85 -21.45 -13.65
N VAL A 31 3.34 -21.89 -12.49
CA VAL A 31 2.65 -21.76 -11.19
C VAL A 31 3.05 -20.47 -10.45
N ASP A 32 4.12 -19.80 -10.89
CA ASP A 32 4.70 -18.61 -10.23
C ASP A 32 4.14 -17.28 -10.80
N LEU A 33 3.35 -17.33 -11.88
CA LEU A 33 2.84 -16.13 -12.55
C LEU A 33 1.42 -15.70 -12.14
N ARG A 34 0.75 -16.41 -11.22
CA ARG A 34 -0.49 -15.94 -10.59
C ARG A 34 -0.56 -16.47 -9.17
N TYR A 35 -0.67 -15.56 -8.19
CA TYR A 35 -0.88 -15.78 -6.75
C TYR A 35 0.36 -15.76 -5.84
N GLY A 36 0.79 -14.54 -5.50
CA GLY A 36 1.72 -14.26 -4.40
C GLY A 36 2.33 -12.87 -4.55
N GLU A 37 1.53 -11.81 -4.35
CA GLU A 37 2.01 -10.45 -4.54
C GLU A 37 3.25 -10.13 -3.68
N HIS A 38 4.19 -9.40 -4.27
CA HIS A 38 5.48 -9.03 -3.68
C HIS A 38 5.32 -8.36 -2.31
N TYR A 39 5.64 -9.09 -1.23
CA TYR A 39 5.77 -8.50 0.10
C TYR A 39 6.79 -7.36 0.10
N ARG A 40 6.40 -6.21 0.66
CA ARG A 40 7.31 -5.08 0.84
C ARG A 40 8.20 -5.36 2.04
N LYS A 41 9.46 -4.92 1.96
CA LYS A 41 10.47 -5.09 3.02
C LYS A 41 10.95 -3.74 3.53
N SER A 42 11.09 -3.65 4.84
CA SER A 42 11.84 -2.65 5.59
C SER A 42 12.97 -3.35 6.35
N SER A 43 13.85 -2.61 7.05
CA SER A 43 15.02 -3.16 7.74
C SER A 43 14.70 -4.34 8.67
N HIS A 44 13.54 -4.32 9.32
CA HIS A 44 13.11 -5.34 10.28
C HIS A 44 11.66 -5.80 10.07
N THR A 45 11.07 -5.55 8.89
CA THR A 45 9.64 -5.82 8.70
C THR A 45 9.33 -6.23 7.27
N VAL A 46 8.64 -7.34 7.11
CA VAL A 46 8.04 -7.78 5.84
C VAL A 46 6.53 -7.62 5.96
N TYR A 47 5.90 -6.92 5.02
CA TYR A 47 4.49 -6.57 5.14
C TYR A 47 3.79 -6.46 3.78
N ASP A 48 2.50 -6.78 3.77
CA ASP A 48 1.58 -6.45 2.69
C ASP A 48 0.28 -5.91 3.29
N ILE A 49 0.20 -4.58 3.43
CA ILE A 49 -0.94 -3.91 4.07
C ILE A 49 -1.60 -3.02 3.04
N LYS A 50 -2.76 -3.46 2.53
CA LYS A 50 -3.54 -2.75 1.53
C LYS A 50 -4.90 -2.35 2.07
N TYR A 51 -5.33 -1.14 1.75
CA TYR A 51 -6.64 -0.61 2.14
C TYR A 51 -7.39 -0.02 0.96
N HIS A 52 -8.68 -0.33 0.86
CA HIS A 52 -9.65 0.43 0.09
C HIS A 52 -10.28 1.49 0.98
N ILE A 53 -10.03 2.75 0.68
CA ILE A 53 -10.46 3.90 1.46
C ILE A 53 -11.38 4.78 0.63
N VAL A 54 -12.50 5.18 1.22
CA VAL A 54 -13.50 6.04 0.59
C VAL A 54 -13.88 7.18 1.51
N TRP A 55 -13.95 8.40 0.99
CA TRP A 55 -14.54 9.52 1.72
C TRP A 55 -15.30 10.44 0.78
N ILE A 56 -16.25 11.19 1.36
CA ILE A 56 -17.16 12.05 0.62
C ILE A 56 -16.89 13.53 0.93
N THR A 57 -17.31 14.40 0.01
CA THR A 57 -17.39 15.85 0.25
C THR A 57 -18.44 16.14 1.33
N LYS A 58 -18.26 17.24 2.06
CA LYS A 58 -19.19 17.64 3.10
C LYS A 58 -20.55 17.93 2.48
N TYR A 59 -21.61 17.32 3.03
CA TYR A 59 -22.98 17.33 2.49
C TYR A 59 -23.10 16.76 1.07
N ARG A 60 -22.14 15.92 0.65
CA ARG A 60 -22.14 15.25 -0.66
C ARG A 60 -22.28 16.22 -1.85
N LYS A 61 -21.75 17.45 -1.70
CA LYS A 61 -21.79 18.48 -2.73
C LYS A 61 -20.92 18.06 -3.93
N PRO A 62 -21.42 18.09 -5.18
CA PRO A 62 -20.70 17.62 -6.37
C PRO A 62 -19.70 18.66 -6.91
N ILE A 63 -18.73 19.05 -6.08
CA ILE A 63 -17.76 20.15 -6.30
C ILE A 63 -16.48 19.70 -7.00
N LEU A 64 -16.18 18.41 -7.03
CA LEU A 64 -14.96 17.86 -7.64
C LEU A 64 -15.19 17.73 -9.15
N ARG A 65 -15.05 18.84 -9.88
CA ARG A 65 -15.20 18.90 -11.33
C ARG A 65 -13.96 19.53 -11.97
N ALA A 66 -13.63 19.11 -13.19
CA ALA A 66 -12.55 19.68 -14.01
C ALA A 66 -11.26 19.91 -13.18
N ASP A 67 -10.78 21.15 -13.14
CA ASP A 67 -9.54 21.55 -12.47
C ASP A 67 -9.53 21.24 -10.98
N ILE A 68 -10.69 21.33 -10.31
CA ILE A 68 -10.81 21.03 -8.87
C ILE A 68 -10.56 19.53 -8.63
N ALA A 69 -11.11 18.66 -9.48
CA ALA A 69 -10.92 17.22 -9.38
C ALA A 69 -9.47 16.83 -9.72
N GLN A 70 -8.88 17.45 -10.74
CA GLN A 70 -7.49 17.25 -11.12
C GLN A 70 -6.57 17.66 -9.96
N ARG A 71 -6.79 18.84 -9.40
CA ARG A 71 -5.98 19.36 -8.30
C ARG A 71 -6.08 18.51 -7.04
N ALA A 72 -7.29 18.05 -6.69
CA ALA A 72 -7.49 17.13 -5.58
C ALA A 72 -6.66 15.85 -5.75
N ARG A 73 -6.69 15.26 -6.95
CA ARG A 73 -5.92 14.04 -7.29
C ARG A 73 -4.42 14.24 -7.13
N ASP A 74 -3.89 15.37 -7.61
CA ASP A 74 -2.47 15.66 -7.56
C ASP A 74 -1.98 15.88 -6.12
N LEU A 75 -2.79 16.56 -5.30
CA LEU A 75 -2.51 16.72 -3.88
C LEU A 75 -2.56 15.39 -3.12
N ILE A 76 -3.55 14.53 -3.40
CA ILE A 76 -3.62 13.19 -2.80
C ILE A 76 -2.36 12.39 -3.13
N ARG A 77 -1.95 12.36 -4.40
CA ARG A 77 -0.71 11.68 -4.83
C ARG A 77 0.53 12.23 -4.14
N ALA A 78 0.65 13.55 -4.04
CA ALA A 78 1.78 14.18 -3.35
C ALA A 78 1.81 13.81 -1.87
N ILE A 79 0.66 13.79 -1.19
CA ILE A 79 0.57 13.42 0.23
C ILE A 79 0.90 11.94 0.42
N CYS A 80 0.36 11.04 -0.40
CA CYS A 80 0.68 9.62 -0.31
C CYS A 80 2.17 9.36 -0.52
N ARG A 81 2.79 9.95 -1.55
CA ARG A 81 4.24 9.85 -1.77
C ARG A 81 5.06 10.35 -0.59
N ALA A 82 4.66 11.47 0.02
CA ALA A 82 5.34 12.02 1.19
C ALA A 82 5.17 11.19 2.48
N ASN A 83 4.33 10.15 2.46
CA ASN A 83 4.11 9.23 3.59
C ASN A 83 4.48 7.78 3.21
N ASP A 84 5.25 7.59 2.14
CA ASP A 84 5.65 6.27 1.59
C ASP A 84 4.47 5.31 1.30
N VAL A 85 3.30 5.91 1.05
CA VAL A 85 2.07 5.22 0.68
C VAL A 85 2.00 5.11 -0.84
N GLU A 86 1.84 3.90 -1.32
CA GLU A 86 1.70 3.61 -2.74
C GLU A 86 0.22 3.57 -3.12
N ILE A 87 -0.16 4.30 -4.17
CA ILE A 87 -1.53 4.28 -4.70
C ILE A 87 -1.58 3.25 -5.83
N ILE A 88 -2.21 2.12 -5.57
CA ILE A 88 -2.42 1.05 -6.55
C ILE A 88 -3.50 1.46 -7.55
N LYS A 89 -4.62 2.00 -7.04
CA LYS A 89 -5.72 2.53 -7.88
C LYS A 89 -6.39 3.69 -7.18
N GLY A 90 -6.92 4.65 -7.92
CA GLY A 90 -7.67 5.74 -7.33
C GLY A 90 -8.62 6.39 -8.32
N HIS A 91 -9.75 6.86 -7.82
CA HIS A 91 -10.76 7.55 -8.59
C HIS A 91 -11.35 8.73 -7.81
N VAL A 92 -11.47 9.87 -8.47
CA VAL A 92 -12.08 11.09 -7.93
C VAL A 92 -13.40 11.30 -8.64
N SER A 93 -14.50 10.97 -7.96
CA SER A 93 -15.86 11.24 -8.41
C SER A 93 -16.26 12.67 -8.05
N ARG A 94 -17.44 13.11 -8.51
CA ARG A 94 -17.92 14.49 -8.31
C ARG A 94 -18.08 14.90 -6.84
N ASP A 95 -18.46 13.96 -5.98
CA ASP A 95 -18.84 14.16 -4.59
C ASP A 95 -18.05 13.24 -3.62
N HIS A 96 -17.18 12.39 -4.12
CA HIS A 96 -16.44 11.43 -3.30
C HIS A 96 -15.15 10.94 -3.96
N VAL A 97 -14.27 10.35 -3.17
CA VAL A 97 -12.97 9.81 -3.62
C VAL A 97 -12.85 8.37 -3.12
N HIS A 98 -12.42 7.48 -4.01
CA HIS A 98 -12.03 6.10 -3.70
C HIS A 98 -10.54 5.93 -3.99
N ILE A 99 -9.77 5.39 -3.05
CA ILE A 99 -8.37 5.01 -3.27
C ILE A 99 -8.12 3.60 -2.75
N PHE A 100 -7.32 2.85 -3.48
CA PHE A 100 -6.76 1.57 -3.09
C PHE A 100 -5.25 1.75 -2.93
N VAL A 101 -4.76 1.58 -1.71
CA VAL A 101 -3.40 1.98 -1.32
C VAL A 101 -2.67 0.88 -0.55
N ALA A 102 -1.36 0.76 -0.77
CA ALA A 102 -0.46 0.00 0.09
C ALA A 102 0.23 0.94 1.09
N VAL A 103 0.10 0.64 2.38
CA VAL A 103 0.46 1.54 3.50
C VAL A 103 1.61 0.91 4.30
N PRO A 104 2.62 1.69 4.73
CA PRO A 104 3.67 1.16 5.59
C PRO A 104 3.12 0.83 7.00
N PRO A 105 3.69 -0.17 7.70
CA PRO A 105 3.12 -0.71 8.94
C PRO A 105 3.12 0.28 10.11
N HIS A 106 4.02 1.26 10.11
CA HIS A 106 4.09 2.29 11.14
C HIS A 106 3.02 3.39 10.97
N LEU A 107 2.35 3.45 9.81
CA LEU A 107 1.37 4.48 9.50
C LEU A 107 -0.05 3.92 9.60
N SER A 108 -0.82 4.42 10.56
CA SER A 108 -2.23 4.01 10.68
C SER A 108 -3.10 4.62 9.58
N VAL A 109 -4.14 3.89 9.18
CA VAL A 109 -5.15 4.38 8.21
C VAL A 109 -5.75 5.71 8.66
N ASN A 110 -6.02 5.87 9.95
CA ASN A 110 -6.57 7.09 10.51
C ASN A 110 -5.64 8.30 10.30
N GLN A 111 -4.33 8.14 10.59
CA GLN A 111 -3.35 9.19 10.37
C GLN A 111 -3.23 9.55 8.88
N LEU A 112 -3.21 8.54 7.99
CA LEU A 112 -3.18 8.75 6.55
C LEU A 112 -4.39 9.56 6.07
N VAL A 113 -5.61 9.13 6.43
CA VAL A 113 -6.85 9.81 6.01
C VAL A 113 -6.94 11.22 6.60
N LYS A 114 -6.54 11.41 7.87
CA LYS A 114 -6.47 12.73 8.50
C LYS A 114 -5.51 13.66 7.75
N SER A 115 -4.33 13.16 7.38
CA SER A 115 -3.32 13.91 6.61
C SER A 115 -3.86 14.29 5.22
N ILE A 116 -4.42 13.33 4.48
CA ILE A 116 -5.00 13.56 3.15
C ILE A 116 -6.11 14.60 3.22
N LYS A 117 -7.15 14.37 4.02
CA LYS A 117 -8.33 15.26 4.09
C LYS A 117 -7.96 16.65 4.62
N GLY A 118 -7.10 16.72 5.63
CA GLY A 118 -6.68 17.99 6.22
C GLY A 118 -5.88 18.86 5.25
N LYS A 119 -4.81 18.31 4.66
CA LYS A 119 -3.91 19.04 3.76
C LYS A 119 -4.63 19.43 2.45
N THR A 120 -5.41 18.52 1.87
CA THR A 120 -6.19 18.82 0.66
C THR A 120 -7.26 19.89 0.91
N SER A 121 -8.03 19.79 2.00
CA SER A 121 -9.03 20.79 2.36
C SER A 121 -8.40 22.18 2.48
N ARG A 122 -7.31 22.28 3.25
CA ARG A 122 -6.62 23.56 3.43
C ARG A 122 -6.12 24.12 2.11
N LYS A 123 -5.39 23.35 1.31
CA LYS A 123 -4.78 23.83 0.06
C LYS A 123 -5.83 24.23 -0.97
N MET A 124 -6.85 23.39 -1.18
CA MET A 124 -7.89 23.66 -2.17
C MET A 124 -8.76 24.85 -1.82
N LEU A 125 -9.09 25.07 -0.53
CA LEU A 125 -9.86 26.23 -0.11
C LEU A 125 -9.08 27.54 -0.27
N MET A 126 -7.75 27.51 -0.21
CA MET A 126 -6.90 28.66 -0.50
C MET A 126 -6.81 28.94 -2.01
N GLU A 127 -6.72 27.90 -2.83
CA GLU A 127 -6.57 28.02 -4.29
C GLU A 127 -7.89 28.40 -5.00
N PHE A 128 -9.03 27.86 -4.55
CA PHE A 128 -10.32 28.03 -5.22
C PHE A 128 -11.30 28.83 -4.37
N LYS A 129 -11.48 30.12 -4.67
CA LYS A 129 -12.45 31.00 -4.00
C LYS A 129 -13.88 30.43 -4.03
N THR A 130 -14.26 29.74 -5.10
CA THR A 130 -15.57 29.06 -5.23
C THR A 130 -15.78 28.02 -4.12
N LEU A 131 -14.74 27.24 -3.77
CA LEU A 131 -14.82 26.28 -2.68
C LEU A 131 -14.88 26.98 -1.32
N SER A 132 -14.10 28.04 -1.13
CA SER A 132 -14.12 28.81 0.12
C SER A 132 -15.51 29.38 0.41
N ARG A 133 -16.24 29.84 -0.61
CA ARG A 133 -17.63 30.31 -0.47
C ARG A 133 -18.59 29.16 -0.14
N ALA A 134 -18.39 27.99 -0.76
CA ALA A 134 -19.23 26.81 -0.53
C ALA A 134 -19.04 26.17 0.86
N PHE A 135 -17.88 26.37 1.50
CA PHE A 135 -17.50 25.75 2.77
C PHE A 135 -17.01 26.79 3.79
N TRP A 136 -17.93 27.58 4.36
CA TRP A 136 -17.64 28.64 5.34
C TRP A 136 -16.83 28.17 6.56
N GLY A 137 -17.02 26.93 7.00
CA GLY A 137 -16.28 26.33 8.12
C GLY A 137 -14.88 25.81 7.78
N ARG A 138 -14.34 26.09 6.59
CA ARG A 138 -13.03 25.61 6.11
C ARG A 138 -12.84 24.08 6.10
N HIS A 139 -13.94 23.33 6.02
CA HIS A 139 -13.94 21.87 5.95
C HIS A 139 -14.71 21.42 4.70
N MET A 140 -13.98 20.98 3.67
CA MET A 140 -14.59 20.52 2.41
C MET A 140 -15.03 19.05 2.44
N TRP A 141 -14.47 18.24 3.34
CA TRP A 141 -14.75 16.80 3.44
C TRP A 141 -15.70 16.49 4.60
N ALA A 142 -16.46 15.40 4.50
CA ALA A 142 -17.22 14.88 5.63
C ALA A 142 -16.28 14.40 6.75
N ARG A 143 -16.79 14.27 7.98
CA ARG A 143 -15.98 13.83 9.13
C ARG A 143 -15.49 12.39 8.97
N GLY A 144 -16.41 11.49 8.66
CA GLY A 144 -16.12 10.06 8.49
C GLY A 144 -15.37 9.71 7.20
N TYR A 145 -14.99 8.44 7.12
CA TYR A 145 -14.46 7.76 5.95
C TYR A 145 -14.78 6.26 6.10
N PHE A 146 -14.82 5.55 4.99
CA PHE A 146 -14.87 4.10 4.95
C PHE A 146 -13.45 3.57 4.69
N ALA A 147 -13.09 2.48 5.35
CA ALA A 147 -11.86 1.75 5.11
C ALA A 147 -12.13 0.26 5.21
N ALA A 148 -11.66 -0.50 4.21
CA ALA A 148 -11.65 -1.95 4.22
C ALA A 148 -10.24 -2.42 3.89
N SER A 149 -9.73 -3.40 4.63
CA SER A 149 -8.48 -4.07 4.28
C SER A 149 -8.70 -4.93 3.03
N SER A 150 -7.65 -5.07 2.23
CA SER A 150 -7.59 -6.08 1.18
C SER A 150 -6.42 -6.99 1.51
N GLY A 151 -6.73 -8.25 1.78
CA GLY A 151 -5.74 -9.28 2.05
C GLY A 151 -6.33 -10.61 1.62
N ASN A 152 -5.74 -11.21 0.60
CA ASN A 152 -6.01 -12.59 0.23
C ASN A 152 -4.78 -13.40 0.68
N VAL A 153 -4.48 -13.34 1.98
CA VAL A 153 -3.39 -14.12 2.55
C VAL A 153 -3.95 -15.53 2.73
N LYS A 154 -3.51 -16.45 1.87
CA LYS A 154 -3.82 -17.88 2.03
C LYS A 154 -3.02 -18.42 3.22
N ASP A 155 -3.60 -19.36 3.96
CA ASP A 155 -2.96 -20.00 5.11
C ASP A 155 -1.56 -20.54 4.78
N GLU A 156 -1.37 -21.06 3.57
CA GLU A 156 -0.07 -21.53 3.05
C GLU A 156 1.05 -20.47 3.12
N VAL A 157 0.72 -19.19 2.94
CA VAL A 157 1.71 -18.10 2.97
C VAL A 157 2.07 -17.74 4.41
N ILE A 158 1.09 -17.83 5.32
CA ILE A 158 1.32 -17.67 6.76
C ILE A 158 2.19 -18.83 7.26
N MET A 159 1.87 -20.07 6.87
CA MET A 159 2.63 -21.27 7.22
C MET A 159 4.08 -21.17 6.75
N LYS A 160 4.33 -20.81 5.48
CA LYS A 160 5.68 -20.62 4.96
C LYS A 160 6.45 -19.50 5.67
N TYR A 161 5.77 -18.40 6.02
CA TYR A 161 6.40 -17.33 6.79
C TYR A 161 6.81 -17.83 8.18
N THR A 162 5.95 -18.60 8.86
CA THR A 162 6.26 -19.22 10.15
C THR A 162 7.43 -20.21 10.03
N GLU A 163 7.40 -21.12 9.06
CA GLU A 163 8.44 -22.13 8.82
C GLU A 163 9.82 -21.50 8.52
N GLN A 164 9.86 -20.39 7.78
CA GLN A 164 11.11 -19.66 7.51
C GLN A 164 11.70 -18.99 8.76
N GLN A 165 10.88 -18.69 9.77
CA GLN A 165 11.35 -18.23 11.08
C GLN A 165 11.82 -19.40 11.97
N SER A 166 11.48 -20.65 11.65
CA SER A 166 11.73 -21.86 12.47
C SER A 166 13.10 -22.52 12.25
N LEU A 167 14.19 -21.78 11.97
CA LEU A 167 15.55 -22.34 12.02
C LEU A 167 16.10 -22.46 13.48
N GLU A 168 15.20 -22.61 14.45
CA GLU A 168 15.41 -23.19 15.78
C GLU A 168 14.33 -24.27 16.01
N PRO A 169 14.64 -25.36 16.75
CA PRO A 169 13.90 -26.61 16.66
C PRO A 169 12.46 -26.49 17.18
N PRO A 170 11.56 -27.35 16.68
CA PRO A 170 10.14 -27.17 16.88
C PRO A 170 9.76 -27.65 18.27
N ASP A 171 8.99 -26.83 18.98
CA ASP A 171 7.73 -27.27 19.57
C ASP A 171 6.80 -26.05 19.58
N GLY A 172 5.67 -26.18 18.88
CA GLY A 172 4.78 -25.05 18.54
C GLY A 172 3.99 -24.56 19.74
N ASP A 173 4.19 -23.30 20.17
CA ASP A 173 3.71 -22.89 21.49
C ASP A 173 3.57 -21.36 21.61
N PHE A 174 2.35 -20.88 21.89
CA PHE A 174 2.14 -19.54 22.45
C PHE A 174 2.17 -19.68 23.97
N LYS A 175 3.39 -19.69 24.55
CA LYS A 175 3.63 -19.77 25.99
C LYS A 175 4.47 -18.61 26.50
N THR A 176 4.32 -18.36 27.79
CA THR A 176 5.18 -17.46 28.57
C THR A 176 6.10 -18.28 29.47
N ASP A 177 7.25 -17.71 29.88
CA ASP A 177 8.32 -18.41 30.62
C ASP A 177 7.87 -19.04 31.96
N ASP A 178 6.66 -18.75 32.43
CA ASP A 178 6.06 -19.25 33.67
C ASP A 178 4.98 -20.34 33.47
N ASP A 179 4.77 -20.85 32.24
CA ASP A 179 3.77 -21.90 31.99
C ASP A 179 4.29 -23.29 32.46
N PRO A 180 3.56 -23.98 33.37
CA PRO A 180 3.99 -25.26 33.96
C PRO A 180 3.88 -26.47 33.02
#